data_AF-A0A814MJQ0-F1
#
_entry.id   AF-A0A814MJQ0-F1
#
_cell.length_a   1.000
_cell.length_b   1.000
_cell.length_c   1.000
_cell.angle_alpha   90.00
_cell.angle_beta   90.00
_cell.angle_gamma   90.00
#
_symmetry.space_group_name_H-M   'P 1'
#
loop_
_entity.id
_entity.type
_entity.pdbx_description
1 polymer ?
#
loop_
_entity_poly.entity_id
_entity_poly.type
_entity_poly.pdbx_seq_one_letter_code
_entity_poly.pdbx_strand_id
1 'polypeptide(L)'
;MVTSISYVVLIGLMPPIIMIIFVLLTYRNIRRSRGRVGEVARPCGQNLRNQFIVTIFAQILVTSFIALQWIIIFTYYTFAPIYTATPVEVSIIFFVFGLSNNLYYLNNVKAFYVSILTSHVFRKAFISGLNNLYRRYIKQQMNIAMINPFTQTRNKN
;
A
#
# COMPACT_ATOMS: atom_id res chain seq x y z
N MET A 1 -8.91 -24.78 20.08
CA MET A 1 -7.50 -24.82 19.63
C MET A 1 -7.36 -25.17 18.16
N VAL A 2 -7.87 -26.31 17.69
CA VAL A 2 -7.75 -26.70 16.27
C VAL A 2 -8.30 -25.62 15.33
N THR A 3 -9.48 -25.07 15.60
CA THR A 3 -10.08 -23.96 14.83
C THR A 3 -9.21 -22.71 14.76
N SER A 4 -8.60 -22.30 15.89
CA SER A 4 -7.70 -21.15 15.97
C SER A 4 -6.42 -21.36 15.17
N ILE A 5 -5.87 -22.58 15.19
CA ILE A 5 -4.68 -22.96 14.41
C ILE A 5 -5.02 -22.97 12.91
N SER A 6 -6.13 -23.59 12.52
CA SER A 6 -6.61 -23.59 11.12
C SER A 6 -6.78 -22.17 10.59
N TYR A 7 -7.33 -21.28 11.41
CA TYR A 7 -7.55 -19.88 11.06
C TYR A 7 -6.25 -19.12 10.81
N VAL A 8 -5.24 -19.27 11.68
CA VAL A 8 -3.91 -18.67 11.48
C VAL A 8 -3.25 -19.17 10.20
N VAL A 9 -3.32 -20.47 9.94
CA VAL A 9 -2.69 -21.07 8.76
C VAL A 9 -3.39 -20.61 7.47
N LEU A 10 -4.72 -20.72 7.42
CA LEU A 10 -5.50 -20.45 6.21
C LEU A 10 -5.61 -18.95 5.90
N ILE A 11 -5.80 -18.11 6.91
CA ILE A 11 -6.01 -16.67 6.69
C ILE A 11 -4.71 -15.88 6.82
N GLY A 12 -3.82 -16.27 7.74
CA GLY A 12 -2.56 -15.57 7.96
C GLY A 12 -1.48 -15.97 6.98
N LEU A 13 -1.17 -17.27 6.87
CA LEU A 13 0.00 -17.76 6.12
C LEU A 13 -0.29 -18.10 4.66
N MET A 14 -1.48 -18.60 4.35
CA MET A 14 -1.81 -19.01 2.98
C MET A 14 -1.70 -17.86 1.96
N PRO A 15 -2.25 -16.64 2.22
CA PRO A 15 -2.17 -15.56 1.24
C PRO A 15 -0.73 -15.13 0.88
N PRO A 16 0.20 -14.85 1.83
CA PRO A 16 1.56 -14.50 1.48
C PRO A 16 2.31 -15.64 0.79
N ILE A 17 2.07 -16.91 1.16
CA ILE A 17 2.67 -18.07 0.48
C ILE A 17 2.22 -18.11 -0.98
N ILE A 18 0.92 -17.99 -1.23
CA ILE A 18 0.36 -17.96 -2.58
C ILE A 18 0.92 -16.78 -3.39
N MET A 19 1.00 -15.59 -2.79
CA MET A 19 1.57 -14.41 -3.45
C MET A 19 3.04 -14.62 -3.85
N ILE A 20 3.85 -15.25 -2.97
CA ILE A 20 5.25 -15.58 -3.27
C ILE A 20 5.33 -16.55 -4.44
N ILE A 21 4.50 -17.61 -4.45
CA ILE A 21 4.47 -18.59 -5.54
C ILE A 21 4.12 -17.89 -6.86
N PHE A 22 3.07 -17.06 -6.90
CA PHE A 22 2.69 -16.33 -8.10
C PHE A 22 3.80 -15.40 -8.58
N VAL A 23 4.50 -14.69 -7.69
CA VAL A 23 5.64 -13.86 -8.07
C VAL A 23 6.77 -14.67 -8.67
N LEU A 24 7.11 -15.82 -8.08
CA LEU A 24 8.15 -16.69 -8.60
C LEU A 24 7.76 -17.21 -9.99
N LEU A 25 6.50 -17.59 -10.19
CA LEU A 25 5.98 -18.01 -11.49
C LEU A 25 6.00 -16.87 -12.52
N THR A 26 5.54 -15.67 -12.15
CA THR A 26 5.60 -14.47 -13.00
C THR A 26 7.05 -14.16 -13.37
N TYR A 27 7.98 -14.20 -12.41
CA TYR A 27 9.39 -13.98 -12.66
C TYR A 27 9.99 -15.02 -13.61
N ARG A 28 9.72 -16.32 -13.38
CA ARG A 28 10.16 -17.41 -14.26
C ARG A 28 9.58 -17.28 -15.67
N ASN A 29 8.29 -16.94 -15.79
CA ASN A 29 7.63 -16.71 -17.08
C ASN A 29 8.29 -15.56 -17.83
N ILE A 30 8.53 -14.42 -17.15
CA ILE A 30 9.19 -13.26 -17.75
C ILE A 30 10.62 -13.59 -18.19
N ARG A 31 11.38 -14.34 -17.38
CA ARG A 31 12.74 -14.78 -17.74
C ARG A 31 12.72 -15.71 -18.96
N ARG A 32 11.75 -16.63 -19.03
CA ARG A 32 11.58 -17.54 -20.17
C ARG A 32 11.14 -16.80 -21.44
N SER A 33 10.27 -15.81 -21.30
CA SER A 33 9.87 -14.92 -22.40
C SER A 33 11.07 -14.13 -22.97
N ARG A 34 12.01 -13.68 -22.13
CA ARG A 34 13.26 -13.04 -22.60
C ARG A 34 14.11 -13.94 -23.49
N GLY A 35 14.18 -15.23 -23.18
CA GLY A 35 14.94 -16.19 -24.00
C GLY A 35 14.30 -16.50 -25.37
N ARG A 36 13.00 -16.21 -25.55
CA ARG A 36 12.28 -16.45 -26.82
C ARG A 36 12.20 -15.21 -27.72
N VAL A 37 12.26 -14.01 -27.15
CA VAL A 37 12.14 -12.74 -27.88
C VAL A 37 13.53 -12.13 -28.15
N GLY A 38 14.53 -12.98 -28.32
CA GLY A 38 15.96 -12.63 -28.26
C GLY A 38 16.49 -11.61 -29.27
N GLU A 39 15.74 -11.15 -30.28
CA GLU A 39 16.31 -10.26 -31.30
C GLU A 39 15.47 -9.04 -31.72
N VAL A 40 14.19 -8.90 -31.32
CA VAL A 40 13.31 -7.88 -31.95
C VAL A 40 12.70 -6.86 -30.98
N ALA A 41 12.83 -7.03 -29.66
CA ALA A 41 12.15 -6.15 -28.69
C ALA A 41 12.99 -4.91 -28.32
N ARG A 42 12.51 -3.73 -28.75
CA ARG A 42 13.07 -2.39 -28.44
C ARG A 42 13.34 -2.19 -26.93
N PRO A 43 14.48 -1.56 -26.56
CA PRO A 43 14.91 -1.38 -25.16
C PRO A 43 13.95 -0.53 -24.30
N CYS A 44 13.12 0.32 -24.90
CA CYS A 44 12.22 1.22 -24.18
C CYS A 44 11.14 0.48 -23.34
N GLY A 45 10.61 -0.65 -23.84
CA GLY A 45 9.58 -1.43 -23.14
C GLY A 45 10.12 -2.31 -22.00
N GLN A 46 11.41 -2.67 -22.02
CA GLN A 46 12.01 -3.53 -21.01
C GLN A 46 12.15 -2.82 -19.66
N ASN A 47 12.47 -1.53 -19.65
CA ASN A 47 12.62 -0.75 -18.42
C ASN A 47 11.30 -0.61 -17.66
N LEU A 48 10.20 -0.34 -18.38
CA LEU A 48 8.86 -0.24 -17.80
C LEU A 48 8.43 -1.58 -17.17
N ARG A 49 8.68 -2.69 -17.87
CA ARG A 49 8.36 -4.03 -17.39
C ARG A 49 9.18 -4.43 -16.16
N ASN A 50 10.47 -4.09 -16.14
CA ASN A 50 11.31 -4.30 -14.95
C ASN A 50 10.82 -3.50 -13.75
N GLN A 51 10.48 -2.23 -13.95
CA GLN A 51 9.95 -1.37 -12.89
C GLN A 51 8.64 -1.90 -12.32
N PHE A 52 7.77 -2.47 -13.18
CA PHE A 52 6.54 -3.12 -12.74
C PHE A 52 6.81 -4.35 -11.87
N ILE A 53 7.76 -5.22 -12.27
CA ILE A 53 8.15 -6.38 -11.47
C ILE A 53 8.71 -5.96 -10.10
N VAL A 54 9.60 -4.97 -10.08
CA VAL A 54 10.15 -4.42 -8.83
C VAL A 54 9.05 -3.89 -7.92
N THR A 55 8.06 -3.21 -8.49
CA THR A 55 6.92 -2.66 -7.73
C THR A 55 6.05 -3.78 -7.14
N ILE A 56 5.73 -4.82 -7.92
CA ILE A 56 5.00 -5.99 -7.41
C ILE A 56 5.77 -6.68 -6.29
N PHE A 57 7.08 -6.87 -6.46
CA PHE A 57 7.92 -7.52 -5.47
C PHE A 57 7.97 -6.71 -4.17
N ALA A 58 8.14 -5.39 -4.27
CA ALA A 58 8.10 -4.49 -3.12
C ALA A 58 6.74 -4.53 -2.41
N GLN A 59 5.63 -4.52 -3.16
CA GLN A 59 4.29 -4.64 -2.57
C GLN A 59 4.13 -5.94 -1.80
N ILE A 60 4.62 -7.07 -2.34
CA ILE A 60 4.52 -8.37 -1.68
C ILE A 60 5.37 -8.43 -0.42
N LEU A 61 6.61 -7.95 -0.46
CA LEU A 61 7.45 -7.85 0.74
C LEU A 61 6.77 -7.05 1.85
N VAL A 62 6.22 -5.87 1.53
CA VAL A 62 5.49 -5.04 2.49
C VAL A 62 4.24 -5.77 3.02
N THR A 63 3.51 -6.46 2.14
CA THR A 63 2.32 -7.24 2.52
C THR A 63 2.67 -8.37 3.48
N SER A 64 3.71 -9.14 3.16
CA SER A 64 4.19 -10.24 3.99
C SER A 64 4.66 -9.75 5.35
N PHE A 65 5.35 -8.60 5.40
CA PHE A 65 5.79 -8.00 6.66
C PHE A 65 4.60 -7.58 7.55
N ILE A 66 3.60 -6.89 6.97
CA ILE A 66 2.38 -6.49 7.71
C ILE A 66 1.58 -7.73 8.15
N ALA A 67 1.47 -8.76 7.31
CA ALA A 67 0.76 -9.99 7.64
C ALA A 67 1.46 -10.76 8.79
N LEU A 68 2.80 -10.77 8.80
CA LEU A 68 3.57 -11.44 9.85
C LEU A 68 3.30 -10.85 11.23
N GLN A 69 3.21 -9.53 11.34
CA GLN A 69 2.83 -8.86 12.59
C GLN A 69 1.48 -9.36 13.12
N TRP A 70 0.49 -9.49 12.24
CA TRP A 70 -0.84 -9.94 12.62
C TRP A 70 -0.83 -11.39 13.12
N ILE A 71 -0.06 -12.26 12.46
CA ILE A 71 0.15 -13.65 12.89
C ILE A 71 0.76 -13.68 14.30
N ILE A 72 1.83 -12.91 14.53
CA ILE A 72 2.51 -12.87 15.84
C ILE A 72 1.53 -12.49 16.95
N ILE A 73 0.71 -11.46 16.74
CA ILE A 73 -0.23 -10.96 17.74
C ILE A 73 -1.38 -11.93 17.97
N PHE A 74 -1.91 -12.51 16.90
CA PHE A 74 -2.98 -13.48 17.01
C PHE A 74 -2.51 -14.76 17.73
N THR A 75 -1.30 -15.24 17.39
CA THR A 75 -0.66 -16.35 18.09
C THR A 75 -0.49 -15.99 19.57
N TYR A 76 0.10 -14.83 19.88
CA TYR A 76 0.25 -14.38 21.25
C TYR A 76 -1.10 -14.35 22.00
N TYR A 77 -2.14 -13.77 21.43
CA TYR A 77 -3.47 -13.69 22.05
C TYR A 77 -4.14 -15.07 22.24
N THR A 78 -3.90 -16.00 21.33
CA THR A 78 -4.49 -17.35 21.39
C THR A 78 -3.85 -18.20 22.47
N PHE A 79 -2.55 -18.03 22.72
CA PHE A 79 -1.79 -18.87 23.64
C PHE A 79 -1.44 -18.21 24.97
N ALA A 80 -1.46 -16.87 25.06
CA ALA A 80 -1.21 -16.16 26.32
C ALA A 80 -2.46 -16.18 27.21
N PRO A 81 -2.36 -16.66 28.46
CA PRO A 81 -3.46 -16.61 29.42
C PRO A 81 -3.71 -15.17 29.87
N ILE A 82 -4.69 -14.50 29.26
CA ILE A 82 -5.05 -13.11 29.57
C ILE A 82 -5.49 -12.94 31.02
N TYR A 83 -6.07 -13.99 31.62
CA TYR A 83 -6.60 -13.97 32.99
C TYR A 83 -5.53 -13.96 34.08
N THR A 84 -4.28 -14.26 33.74
CA THR A 84 -3.15 -14.22 34.69
C THR A 84 -2.26 -13.00 34.49
N ALA A 85 -2.62 -12.12 33.55
CA ALA A 85 -1.83 -10.93 33.24
C ALA A 85 -2.09 -9.79 34.24
N THR A 86 -1.04 -9.06 34.60
CA THR A 86 -1.14 -7.86 35.42
C THR A 86 -1.84 -6.72 34.67
N PRO A 87 -2.43 -5.72 35.36
CA PRO A 87 -3.07 -4.58 34.69
C PRO A 87 -2.15 -3.82 33.72
N VAL A 88 -0.85 -3.77 34.04
CA VAL A 88 0.18 -3.15 33.18
C VAL A 88 0.38 -3.97 31.90
N GLU A 89 0.53 -5.28 32.02
CA GLU A 89 0.68 -6.18 30.86
C GLU A 89 -0.54 -6.11 29.94
N VAL A 90 -1.74 -6.12 30.51
CA VAL A 90 -3.00 -5.96 29.76
C VAL A 90 -2.99 -4.64 28.98
N SER A 91 -2.55 -3.54 29.60
CA SER A 91 -2.45 -2.23 28.93
C SER A 91 -1.47 -2.23 27.77
N ILE A 92 -0.30 -2.87 27.94
CA ILE A 92 0.70 -3.05 26.87
C ILE A 92 0.11 -3.88 25.72
N ILE A 93 -0.60 -4.97 26.04
CA ILE A 93 -1.23 -5.84 25.03
C ILE A 93 -2.25 -5.05 24.20
N PHE A 94 -3.13 -4.27 24.84
CA PHE A 94 -4.09 -3.44 24.12
C PHE A 94 -3.43 -2.35 23.29
N PHE A 95 -2.35 -1.73 23.79
CA PHE A 95 -1.58 -0.77 23.03
C PHE A 95 -0.97 -1.40 21.76
N VAL A 96 -0.30 -2.54 21.90
CA VAL A 96 0.30 -3.28 20.77
C VAL A 96 -0.77 -3.73 19.79
N PHE A 97 -1.90 -4.23 20.27
CA PHE A 97 -3.04 -4.60 19.43
C PHE A 97 -3.59 -3.40 18.65
N GLY A 98 -3.78 -2.26 19.31
CA GLY A 98 -4.22 -1.02 18.69
C GLY A 98 -3.25 -0.54 17.61
N LEU A 99 -1.95 -0.51 17.90
CA LEU A 99 -0.91 -0.16 16.93
C LEU A 99 -0.96 -1.08 15.70
N SER A 100 -1.21 -2.36 15.92
CA SER A 100 -1.19 -3.37 14.87
C SER A 100 -2.42 -3.35 13.97
N ASN A 101 -3.59 -3.06 14.53
CA ASN A 101 -4.77 -2.76 13.72
C ASN A 101 -4.57 -1.52 12.85
N ASN A 102 -3.92 -0.48 13.34
CA ASN A 102 -3.58 0.69 12.53
C ASN A 102 -2.61 0.34 11.39
N LEU A 103 -1.60 -0.48 11.67
CA LEU A 103 -0.67 -1.00 10.64
C LEU A 103 -1.38 -1.88 9.61
N TYR A 104 -2.41 -2.64 10.02
CA TYR A 104 -3.26 -3.37 9.08
C TYR A 104 -4.00 -2.43 8.12
N TYR A 105 -4.51 -1.28 8.57
CA TYR A 105 -5.15 -0.32 7.67
C TYR A 105 -4.17 0.31 6.66
N LEU A 106 -2.88 0.42 7.01
CA LEU A 106 -1.86 0.83 6.03
C LEU A 106 -1.79 -0.12 4.83
N ASN A 107 -2.23 -1.38 4.98
CA ASN A 107 -2.30 -2.35 3.90
C ASN A 107 -3.19 -1.89 2.73
N ASN A 108 -4.22 -1.09 3.00
CA ASN A 108 -5.12 -0.54 1.97
C ASN A 108 -4.47 0.57 1.16
N VAL A 109 -3.57 1.35 1.78
CA VAL A 109 -2.89 2.49 1.15
C VAL A 109 -1.46 2.16 0.72
N LYS A 110 -0.90 1.01 1.09
CA LYS A 110 0.48 0.61 0.79
C LYS A 110 0.77 0.67 -0.70
N ALA A 111 -0.18 0.26 -1.54
CA ALA A 111 0.04 0.17 -2.99
C ALA A 111 0.34 1.55 -3.57
N PHE A 112 -0.31 2.59 -3.04
CA PHE A 112 -0.05 3.97 -3.39
C PHE A 112 1.36 4.40 -2.96
N TYR A 113 1.72 4.22 -1.69
CA TYR A 113 3.04 4.61 -1.18
C TYR A 113 4.19 3.86 -1.85
N VAL A 114 4.06 2.54 -2.02
CA VAL A 114 5.04 1.72 -2.74
C VAL A 114 5.16 2.22 -4.18
N SER A 115 4.06 2.49 -4.87
CA SER A 115 4.10 3.01 -6.25
C SER A 115 4.76 4.39 -6.34
N ILE A 116 4.54 5.28 -5.36
CA ILE A 116 5.28 6.54 -5.28
C ILE A 116 6.78 6.31 -5.11
N LEU A 117 7.19 5.36 -4.27
CA LEU A 117 8.61 5.10 -3.99
C LEU A 117 9.33 4.36 -5.13
N THR A 118 8.68 3.40 -5.79
CA THR A 118 9.31 2.53 -6.78
C THR A 118 9.08 2.97 -8.23
N SER A 119 7.93 3.58 -8.54
CA SER A 119 7.54 3.92 -9.91
C SER A 119 7.76 5.39 -10.23
N HIS A 120 8.82 5.67 -10.98
CA HIS A 120 9.13 7.00 -11.49
C HIS A 120 8.04 7.52 -12.44
N VAL A 121 7.43 6.64 -13.24
CA VAL A 121 6.31 6.99 -14.12
C VAL A 121 5.11 7.43 -13.29
N PHE A 122 4.78 6.66 -12.23
CA PHE A 122 3.70 7.02 -11.32
C PHE A 122 3.96 8.37 -10.65
N ARG A 123 5.17 8.61 -10.13
CA ARG A 123 5.54 9.91 -9.53
C ARG A 123 5.32 11.08 -10.49
N LYS A 124 5.80 10.97 -11.74
CA LYS A 124 5.64 12.03 -12.74
C LYS A 124 4.16 12.30 -13.05
N ALA A 125 3.38 11.24 -13.24
CA ALA A 125 1.95 11.35 -13.48
C ALA A 125 1.22 11.99 -12.29
N PHE A 126 1.56 11.58 -11.06
CA PHE A 126 0.98 12.10 -9.84
C PHE A 126 1.28 13.60 -9.64
N ILE A 127 2.54 14.01 -9.77
CA ILE A 127 2.95 15.42 -9.66
C ILE A 127 2.26 16.27 -10.74
N SER A 128 2.21 15.77 -11.97
CA SER A 128 1.49 16.44 -13.06
C SER A 128 -0.01 16.61 -12.74
N GLY A 129 -0.64 15.56 -12.21
CA GLY A 129 -2.04 15.60 -11.76
C GLY A 129 -2.29 16.64 -10.65
N LEU A 130 -1.42 16.68 -9.63
CA LEU A 130 -1.50 17.66 -8.55
C LEU A 130 -1.34 19.09 -9.07
N ASN A 131 -0.36 19.34 -9.94
CA ASN A 131 -0.15 20.66 -10.55
C ASN A 131 -1.37 21.09 -11.37
N ASN A 132 -2.00 20.17 -12.10
CA ASN A 132 -3.20 20.45 -12.87
C ASN A 132 -4.41 20.76 -11.98
N LEU A 133 -4.59 20.02 -10.88
CA LEU A 133 -5.63 20.31 -9.89
C LEU A 133 -5.42 21.67 -9.23
N TYR A 134 -4.19 21.98 -8.82
CA TYR A 134 -3.84 23.27 -8.24
C TYR A 134 -4.11 24.44 -9.19
N ARG A 135 -3.73 24.32 -10.47
CA ARG A 135 -4.04 25.32 -11.50
C ARG A 135 -5.54 25.53 -11.69
N ARG A 136 -6.33 24.44 -11.68
CA ARG A 136 -7.80 24.52 -11.79
C ARG A 136 -8.41 25.22 -10.58
N TYR A 137 -7.92 24.93 -9.38
CA TYR A 137 -8.37 25.57 -8.16
C TYR A 137 -8.12 27.09 -8.19
N ILE A 138 -6.91 27.54 -8.57
CA ILE A 138 -6.60 28.97 -8.70
C ILE A 138 -7.50 29.62 -9.76
N LYS A 139 -7.70 28.97 -10.92
CA LYS A 139 -8.56 29.51 -11.98
C LYS A 139 -10.02 29.68 -11.50
N GLN A 140 -10.53 28.74 -10.71
CA GLN A 140 -11.87 28.86 -10.12
C GLN A 140 -11.96 30.03 -9.12
N GLN A 141 -10.97 30.17 -8.23
CA GLN A 141 -10.88 31.30 -7.30
C GLN A 141 -10.88 32.66 -8.03
N MET A 142 -10.09 32.80 -9.10
CA MET A 142 -10.05 34.03 -9.91
C MET A 142 -11.39 34.33 -10.60
N ASN A 143 -12.07 33.30 -11.13
CA ASN A 143 -13.38 33.48 -11.75
C ASN A 143 -14.44 33.93 -10.75
N ILE A 144 -14.44 33.38 -9.53
CA ILE A 144 -15.37 33.79 -8.46
C ILE A 144 -15.14 35.26 -8.07
N ALA A 145 -13.88 35.68 -7.95
CA ALA A 145 -13.53 37.07 -7.66
C ALA A 145 -13.98 38.05 -8.78
N MET A 146 -13.89 37.64 -10.06
CA MET A 146 -14.31 38.47 -11.19
C MET A 146 -15.83 38.57 -11.38
N ILE A 147 -16.60 37.57 -10.93
CA ILE A 147 -18.07 37.58 -11.02
C ILE A 147 -18.71 38.42 -9.91
N ASN A 148 -17.99 38.69 -8.82
CA ASN A 148 -18.52 39.39 -7.65
C ASN A 148 -17.82 40.72 -7.29
N PRO A 149 -17.54 41.64 -8.24
CA PRO A 149 -16.89 42.91 -7.91
C PRO A 149 -17.79 43.86 -7.10
N PHE A 150 -19.12 43.62 -7.09
CA PHE A 150 -20.12 44.52 -6.49
C PHE A 150 -20.50 44.20 -5.03
N THR A 151 -20.02 43.10 -4.44
CA THR A 151 -20.27 42.79 -3.02
C THR A 151 -19.28 43.45 -2.07
N GLN A 152 -18.12 43.95 -2.54
CA GLN A 152 -17.16 44.66 -1.69
C GLN A 152 -17.40 46.17 -1.57
N THR A 153 -18.17 46.80 -2.46
CA THR A 153 -18.43 48.25 -2.43
C THR A 153 -19.63 48.65 -1.55
N ARG A 154 -20.45 47.70 -1.09
CA ARG A 154 -21.69 48.01 -0.34
C ARG A 154 -21.53 48.05 1.20
N ASN A 155 -20.34 47.77 1.74
CA ASN A 155 -20.12 47.66 3.19
C ASN A 155 -19.23 48.79 3.76
N LYS A 156 -19.18 49.95 3.08
CA LYS A 156 -18.39 51.13 3.49
C LYS A 156 -19.23 52.38 3.79
N ASN A 157 -20.56 52.25 3.89
CA ASN A 157 -21.46 53.32 4.33
C ASN A 157 -22.22 52.88 5.58
#